data_AF-A0A6P4IB87-F1
#
_entry.id   AF-A0A6P4IB87-F1
#
_cell.length_a   1.000
_cell.length_b   1.000
_cell.length_c   1.000
_cell.angle_alpha   90.00
_cell.angle_beta   90.00
_cell.angle_gamma   90.00
#
_symmetry.space_group_name_H-M   'P 1'
#
loop_
_entity.id
_entity.type
_entity.pdbx_description
1 polymer ?
#
loop_
_entity_poly.entity_id
_entity_poly.type
_entity_poly.pdbx_seq_one_letter_code
_entity_poly.pdbx_strand_id
1 'polypeptide(L)'
;MSETQERTGTLADLKTVVPEIASDAPVYEAKRDAQGRSYATGRRKDAVARVWIKPGKGESPLTFDVVCTVTGGGLSGQAGAVRHGISRALTHYEPELRSILKAAGFLTRDSRKVERKKYGRAKARRSFQFSKR
;
A
#
# COMPACT_ATOMS: atom_id res chain seq x y z
N MET A 1 -54.78 -6.06 -39.39
CA MET A 1 -54.92 -6.57 -38.01
C MET A 1 -54.23 -7.92 -38.02
N SER A 2 -53.05 -8.18 -37.48
CA SER A 2 -52.38 -7.64 -36.29
C SER A 2 -50.96 -8.21 -36.28
N GLU A 3 -49.94 -7.35 -36.21
CA GLU A 3 -48.58 -7.74 -35.83
C GLU A 3 -48.39 -7.24 -34.40
N THR A 4 -48.51 -8.15 -33.43
CA THR A 4 -48.35 -7.83 -32.01
C THR A 4 -46.89 -8.03 -31.63
N GLN A 5 -46.18 -6.93 -31.41
CA GLN A 5 -44.91 -6.92 -30.70
C GLN A 5 -45.11 -7.46 -29.28
N GLU A 6 -44.53 -8.61 -28.96
CA GLU A 6 -44.38 -9.04 -27.58
C GLU A 6 -43.03 -8.58 -27.04
N ARG A 7 -43.09 -7.53 -26.22
CA ARG A 7 -42.01 -7.05 -25.36
C ARG A 7 -41.79 -8.08 -24.23
N THR A 8 -40.78 -8.93 -24.34
CA THR A 8 -40.23 -9.64 -23.19
C THR A 8 -39.19 -8.75 -22.50
N GLY A 9 -39.71 -7.79 -21.75
CA GLY A 9 -38.97 -7.19 -20.64
C GLY A 9 -39.36 -7.91 -19.36
N THR A 10 -38.48 -8.76 -18.82
CA THR A 10 -38.50 -9.02 -17.38
C THR A 10 -37.12 -8.79 -16.76
N LEU A 11 -37.12 -8.08 -15.63
CA LEU A 11 -35.92 -7.81 -14.82
C LEU A 11 -35.37 -9.10 -14.18
N ALA A 12 -36.16 -10.16 -14.14
CA ALA A 12 -35.81 -11.46 -13.57
C ALA A 12 -34.75 -12.19 -14.42
N ASP A 13 -34.80 -12.04 -15.75
CA ASP A 13 -33.86 -12.71 -16.67
C ASP A 13 -32.43 -12.16 -16.59
N LEU A 14 -32.29 -10.89 -16.16
CA LEU A 14 -30.97 -10.27 -15.94
C LEU A 14 -30.25 -10.78 -14.68
N LYS A 15 -30.98 -11.40 -13.73
CA LYS A 15 -30.39 -11.94 -12.50
C LYS A 15 -29.68 -13.28 -12.72
N THR A 16 -30.06 -14.01 -13.78
CA THR A 16 -29.47 -15.30 -14.17
C THR A 16 -28.29 -15.13 -15.13
N VAL A 17 -28.14 -13.96 -15.75
CA VAL A 17 -27.03 -13.60 -16.67
C VAL A 17 -25.95 -12.77 -15.97
N VAL A 18 -26.03 -12.61 -14.64
CA VAL A 18 -24.84 -12.26 -13.88
C VAL A 18 -24.11 -13.58 -13.66
N PRO A 19 -23.05 -13.92 -14.43
CA PRO A 19 -22.14 -14.95 -13.97
C PRO A 19 -21.76 -14.51 -12.56
N GLU A 20 -21.91 -15.38 -11.57
CA GLU A 20 -21.24 -15.16 -10.31
C GLU A 20 -19.77 -14.99 -10.66
N ILE A 21 -19.33 -13.73 -10.73
CA ILE A 21 -17.94 -13.36 -10.78
C ILE A 21 -17.47 -13.75 -9.39
N ALA A 22 -17.21 -15.05 -9.24
CA ALA A 22 -16.44 -15.61 -8.16
C ALA A 22 -15.29 -14.63 -7.98
N SER A 23 -15.25 -14.05 -6.80
CA SER A 23 -14.34 -13.01 -6.41
C SER A 23 -12.94 -13.37 -6.90
N ASP A 24 -12.55 -12.82 -8.06
CA ASP A 24 -11.19 -12.81 -8.57
C ASP A 24 -10.41 -11.81 -7.71
N ALA A 25 -10.41 -12.07 -6.41
CA ALA A 25 -9.55 -11.42 -5.48
C ALA A 25 -8.16 -12.00 -5.77
N PRO A 26 -7.17 -11.16 -6.10
CA PRO A 26 -5.84 -11.65 -6.41
C PRO A 26 -5.34 -12.47 -5.23
N VAL A 27 -5.01 -13.73 -5.50
CA VAL A 27 -4.44 -14.65 -4.52
C VAL A 27 -3.13 -14.03 -4.02
N TYR A 28 -3.07 -13.74 -2.73
CA TYR A 28 -1.88 -13.16 -2.11
C TYR A 28 -0.94 -14.30 -1.75
N GLU A 29 0.06 -14.55 -2.58
CA GLU A 29 1.05 -15.60 -2.35
C GLU A 29 2.07 -15.19 -1.27
N ALA A 30 2.35 -16.12 -0.35
CA ALA A 30 3.41 -15.96 0.64
C ALA A 30 4.79 -16.08 -0.05
N LYS A 31 5.62 -15.03 0.09
CA LYS A 31 6.96 -14.97 -0.49
C LYS A 31 8.00 -15.05 0.61
N ARG A 32 8.40 -16.28 0.94
CA ARG A 32 9.44 -16.61 1.92
C ARG A 32 10.67 -17.16 1.21
N ASP A 33 11.86 -16.87 1.74
CA ASP A 33 13.10 -17.50 1.26
C ASP A 33 13.29 -18.91 1.86
N ALA A 34 14.36 -19.60 1.44
CA ALA A 34 14.71 -20.93 1.94
C ALA A 34 14.99 -20.97 3.46
N GLN A 35 15.23 -19.81 4.08
CA GLN A 35 15.48 -19.65 5.51
C GLN A 35 14.23 -19.17 6.27
N GLY A 36 13.06 -19.14 5.61
CA GLY A 36 11.80 -18.68 6.20
C GLY A 36 11.72 -17.17 6.44
N ARG A 37 12.61 -16.38 5.85
CA ARG A 37 12.67 -14.93 6.00
C ARG A 37 11.88 -14.25 4.89
N SER A 38 11.32 -13.10 5.21
CA SER A 38 10.61 -12.26 4.25
C SER A 38 11.33 -10.93 4.08
N TYR A 39 11.56 -10.56 2.82
CA TYR A 39 12.19 -9.30 2.45
C TYR A 39 11.16 -8.30 1.96
N ALA A 40 11.28 -7.05 2.40
CA ALA A 40 10.53 -5.95 1.80
C ALA A 40 11.29 -4.63 1.86
N THR A 41 10.84 -3.72 1.00
CA THR A 41 11.36 -2.36 0.94
C THR A 41 10.28 -1.35 1.29
N GLY A 42 10.60 -0.40 2.16
CA GLY A 42 9.78 0.75 2.47
C GLY A 42 10.43 2.05 1.97
N ARG A 43 9.62 3.03 1.57
CA ARG A 43 10.11 4.32 1.06
C ARG A 43 9.23 5.45 1.56
N ARG A 44 9.84 6.54 2.03
CA ARG A 44 9.15 7.78 2.39
C ARG A 44 10.06 8.98 2.12
N LYS A 45 9.56 9.94 1.34
CA LYS A 45 10.38 11.05 0.82
C LYS A 45 11.65 10.48 0.15
N ASP A 46 12.82 10.83 0.66
CA ASP A 46 14.12 10.37 0.18
C ASP A 46 14.70 9.20 0.99
N ALA A 47 14.01 8.76 2.06
CA ALA A 47 14.44 7.63 2.88
C ALA A 47 14.02 6.29 2.24
N VAL A 48 14.96 5.35 2.20
CA VAL A 48 14.76 3.98 1.74
C VAL A 48 15.14 3.02 2.86
N ALA A 49 14.21 2.14 3.22
CA ALA A 49 14.42 1.09 4.21
C ALA A 49 14.36 -0.27 3.53
N ARG A 50 15.39 -1.10 3.74
CA ARG A 50 15.39 -2.52 3.40
C ARG A 50 15.19 -3.30 4.70
N VAL A 51 14.16 -4.13 4.74
CA VAL A 51 13.73 -4.83 5.95
C VAL A 51 13.70 -6.32 5.68
N TRP A 52 14.29 -7.08 6.60
CA TRP A 52 14.26 -8.52 6.66
C TRP A 52 13.55 -8.94 7.93
N ILE A 53 12.53 -9.78 7.79
CA ILE A 53 11.81 -10.37 8.92
C ILE A 53 12.15 -11.85 8.98
N LYS A 54 12.47 -12.33 10.17
CA LYS A 54 12.68 -13.75 10.48
C LYS A 54 11.71 -14.17 11.58
N PRO A 55 11.19 -15.41 11.59
CA PRO A 55 10.48 -15.92 12.76
C PRO A 55 11.44 -15.90 13.96
N GLY A 56 11.02 -15.25 15.04
CA GLY A 56 11.83 -15.09 16.25
C GLY A 56 11.80 -16.36 17.10
N LYS A 57 12.78 -16.50 18.00
CA LYS A 57 12.92 -17.66 18.89
C LYS A 57 11.96 -17.66 20.10
N GLY A 58 11.05 -16.68 20.19
CA GLY A 58 10.24 -16.42 21.39
C GLY A 58 9.05 -17.37 21.59
N GLU A 59 8.66 -17.54 22.86
CA GLU A 59 7.65 -18.46 23.42
C GLU A 59 6.23 -18.39 22.83
N SER A 60 5.97 -17.50 21.87
CA SER A 60 4.67 -17.37 21.21
C SER A 60 4.83 -17.22 19.68
N PRO A 61 3.95 -17.87 18.88
CA PRO A 61 4.12 -18.00 17.43
C PRO A 61 4.08 -16.68 16.65
N LEU A 62 3.69 -15.56 17.29
CA LEU A 62 3.61 -14.24 16.67
C LEU A 62 4.88 -13.37 16.83
N THR A 63 5.97 -13.89 17.39
CA THR A 63 7.20 -13.12 17.58
C THR A 63 8.08 -13.14 16.33
N PHE A 64 8.52 -11.95 15.87
CA PHE A 64 9.37 -11.80 14.70
C PHE A 64 10.62 -10.97 15.01
N ASP A 65 11.78 -11.45 14.56
CA ASP A 65 13.03 -10.69 14.58
C ASP A 65 13.13 -9.83 13.32
N VAL A 66 13.35 -8.53 13.51
CA VAL A 66 13.42 -7.55 12.43
C VAL A 66 14.83 -7.00 12.30
N VAL A 67 15.43 -7.19 11.11
CA VAL A 67 16.71 -6.55 10.75
C VAL A 67 16.43 -5.52 9.66
N CYS A 68 16.74 -4.25 9.95
CA CYS A 68 16.50 -3.15 9.01
C CYS A 68 17.78 -2.37 8.72
N THR A 69 17.99 -2.06 7.44
CA THR A 69 19.03 -1.13 6.99
C THR A 69 18.35 0.05 6.33
N VAL A 70 18.63 1.27 6.79
CA VAL A 70 17.98 2.49 6.31
C VAL A 70 19.03 3.47 5.79
N THR A 71 18.74 4.05 4.62
CA THR A 71 19.61 5.02 3.98
C THR A 71 18.82 6.23 3.51
N GLY A 72 19.41 7.42 3.61
CA GLY A 72 18.82 8.68 3.13
C GLY A 72 17.75 9.29 4.04
N GLY A 73 17.32 10.50 3.68
CA GLY A 73 16.31 11.27 4.40
C GLY A 73 16.76 11.74 5.79
N GLY A 74 15.79 11.94 6.69
CA GLY A 74 16.02 12.25 8.10
C GLY A 74 15.15 11.36 9.01
N LEU A 75 15.31 11.48 10.33
CA LEU A 75 14.74 10.56 11.34
C LEU A 75 13.25 10.21 11.11
N SER A 76 12.38 11.20 10.91
CA SER A 76 10.94 10.98 10.68
C SER A 76 10.63 10.31 9.31
N GLY A 77 11.45 10.59 8.29
CA GLY A 77 11.37 9.93 6.99
C GLY A 77 11.78 8.46 7.09
N GLN A 78 12.87 8.20 7.81
CA GLN A 78 13.40 6.87 8.06
C GLN A 78 12.42 6.00 8.84
N ALA A 79 11.88 6.49 9.96
CA ALA A 79 10.87 5.76 10.75
C ALA A 79 9.64 5.40 9.91
N GLY A 80 9.16 6.34 9.09
CA GLY A 80 8.02 6.07 8.19
C GLY A 80 8.34 5.06 7.08
N ALA A 81 9.59 5.06 6.57
CA ALA A 81 10.04 4.07 5.60
C ALA A 81 10.15 2.68 6.24
N VAL A 82 10.70 2.57 7.45
CA VAL A 82 10.80 1.29 8.20
C VAL A 82 9.42 0.72 8.46
N ARG A 83 8.47 1.53 8.98
CA ARG A 83 7.09 1.10 9.23
C ARG A 83 6.45 0.49 7.97
N HIS A 84 6.55 1.18 6.84
CA HIS A 84 6.01 0.67 5.58
C HIS A 84 6.73 -0.61 5.09
N GLY A 85 8.05 -0.71 5.33
CA GLY A 85 8.84 -1.90 5.03
C GLY A 85 8.40 -3.13 5.84
N ILE A 86 8.21 -2.96 7.16
CA ILE A 86 7.74 -4.03 8.06
C ILE A 86 6.37 -4.54 7.63
N SER A 87 5.41 -3.63 7.39
CA SER A 87 4.06 -4.03 6.99
C SER A 87 4.03 -4.82 5.68
N ARG A 88 4.89 -4.46 4.71
CA ARG A 88 5.02 -5.22 3.47
C ARG A 88 5.68 -6.59 3.68
N ALA A 89 6.70 -6.68 4.52
CA ALA A 89 7.36 -7.95 4.82
C ALA A 89 6.40 -8.90 5.57
N LEU A 90 5.57 -8.39 6.48
CA LEU A 90 4.54 -9.19 7.15
C LEU A 90 3.49 -9.73 6.19
N THR A 91 3.03 -8.92 5.21
CA THR A 91 2.08 -9.41 4.18
C THR A 91 2.69 -10.50 3.30
N HIS A 92 4.01 -10.46 3.04
CA HIS A 92 4.69 -11.53 2.32
C HIS A 92 4.87 -12.79 3.17
N TYR A 93 4.92 -12.65 4.49
CA TYR A 93 5.00 -13.79 5.39
C TYR A 93 3.63 -14.47 5.53
N GLU A 94 2.59 -13.71 5.84
CA GLU A 94 1.21 -14.18 6.00
C GLU A 94 0.23 -13.27 5.23
N PRO A 95 -0.41 -13.78 4.17
CA PRO A 95 -1.27 -12.97 3.32
C PRO A 95 -2.58 -12.52 3.99
N GLU A 96 -3.05 -13.26 5.00
CA GLU A 96 -4.30 -12.99 5.72
C GLU A 96 -4.25 -11.64 6.47
N LEU A 97 -3.06 -11.27 6.97
CA LEU A 97 -2.84 -10.02 7.69
C LEU A 97 -3.00 -8.78 6.80
N ARG A 98 -3.07 -8.95 5.47
CA ARG A 98 -3.18 -7.85 4.52
C ARG A 98 -4.45 -7.03 4.73
N SER A 99 -5.59 -7.68 5.00
CA SER A 99 -6.88 -7.00 5.17
C SER A 99 -6.83 -6.04 6.37
N ILE A 100 -6.32 -6.53 7.51
CA ILE A 100 -6.12 -5.78 8.75
C ILE A 100 -5.11 -4.64 8.53
N LEU A 101 -3.96 -4.92 7.92
CA LEU A 101 -2.92 -3.91 7.65
C LEU A 101 -3.35 -2.84 6.65
N LYS A 102 -4.24 -3.18 5.71
CA LYS A 102 -4.84 -2.25 4.76
C LYS A 102 -5.84 -1.34 5.47
N ALA A 103 -6.69 -1.90 6.33
CA ALA A 103 -7.62 -1.14 7.16
C ALA A 103 -6.88 -0.17 8.09
N ALA A 104 -5.76 -0.60 8.69
CA ALA A 104 -4.90 0.23 9.52
C ALA A 104 -4.04 1.25 8.73
N GLY A 105 -4.05 1.22 7.40
CA GLY A 105 -3.38 2.20 6.55
C GLY A 105 -1.85 2.07 6.43
N PHE A 106 -1.25 0.96 6.85
CA PHE A 106 0.21 0.78 6.81
C PHE A 106 0.76 0.33 5.45
N LEU A 107 -0.11 -0.21 4.59
CA LEU A 107 0.24 -0.65 3.23
C LEU A 107 0.31 0.49 2.22
N THR A 108 -0.26 1.66 2.51
CA THR A 108 -0.21 2.81 1.61
C THR A 108 1.12 3.53 1.76
N ARG A 109 1.86 3.68 0.65
CA ARG A 109 3.08 4.48 0.63
C ARG A 109 2.72 5.97 0.76
N ASP A 110 3.38 6.67 1.67
CA ASP A 110 3.33 8.14 1.74
C ASP A 110 4.00 8.75 0.48
N SER A 111 3.19 9.28 -0.42
CA SER A 111 3.62 9.87 -1.70
C SER A 111 4.17 11.29 -1.57
N ARG A 112 4.07 11.92 -0.40
CA ARG A 112 4.47 13.33 -0.20
C ARG A 112 5.96 13.51 -0.46
N LYS A 113 6.29 14.52 -1.27
CA LYS A 113 7.66 14.94 -1.57
C LYS A 113 7.78 16.45 -1.37
N VAL A 114 8.99 16.92 -1.07
CA VAL A 114 9.27 18.36 -0.96
C VAL A 114 9.05 18.99 -2.34
N GLU A 115 8.17 19.98 -2.40
CA GLU A 115 7.93 20.74 -3.61
C GLU A 115 9.19 21.52 -4.00
N ARG A 116 9.49 21.56 -5.30
CA ARG A 116 10.60 22.36 -5.82
C ARG A 116 10.36 23.86 -5.60
N LYS A 117 11.46 24.63 -5.53
CA LYS A 117 11.39 26.10 -5.62
C LYS A 117 10.90 26.52 -7.01
N LYS A 118 9.98 27.48 -7.06
CA LYS A 118 9.49 28.10 -8.30
C LYS A 118 10.22 29.43 -8.52
N TYR A 119 10.42 29.81 -9.77
CA TYR A 119 10.99 31.11 -10.11
C TYR A 119 10.05 32.24 -9.64
N GLY A 120 10.60 33.41 -9.33
CA GLY A 120 9.84 34.54 -8.80
C GLY A 120 9.25 34.33 -7.38
N ARG A 121 9.61 33.24 -6.69
CA ARG A 121 9.18 32.95 -5.31
C ARG A 121 10.38 32.67 -4.41
N ALA A 122 10.27 33.07 -3.14
CA ALA A 122 11.31 32.86 -2.13
C ALA A 122 11.48 31.38 -1.76
N LYS A 123 10.37 30.62 -1.71
CA LYS A 123 10.34 29.15 -1.48
C LYS A 123 9.33 28.50 -2.43
N ALA A 124 8.97 27.23 -2.22
CA ALA A 124 8.01 26.50 -3.07
C ALA A 124 6.70 27.28 -3.31
N ARG A 125 6.13 27.90 -2.26
CA ARG A 125 4.89 28.68 -2.34
C ARG A 125 5.03 30.14 -1.90
N ARG A 126 5.94 30.45 -0.98
CA ARG A 126 6.15 31.81 -0.42
C ARG A 126 6.58 32.80 -1.50
N SER A 127 5.72 33.77 -1.81
CA SER A 127 6.05 34.92 -2.65
C SER A 127 6.84 35.97 -1.85
N PHE A 128 7.48 36.89 -2.56
CA PHE A 128 7.97 38.12 -1.95
C PHE A 128 6.79 39.01 -1.55
N GLN A 129 7.04 39.97 -0.65
CA GLN A 129 6.02 40.96 -0.28
C GLN A 129 5.63 41.75 -1.53
N PHE A 130 4.33 41.82 -1.81
CA PHE A 130 3.82 42.63 -2.90
C PHE A 130 3.68 44.08 -2.44
N SER A 131 4.33 45.00 -3.13
CA SER A 131 4.16 46.45 -2.93
C SER A 131 3.28 46.99 -4.05
N LYS A 132 2.09 47.50 -3.70
CA LYS A 132 1.27 48.32 -4.59
C LYS A 132 1.64 49.78 -4.34
N ARG A 133 1.93 50.53 -5.40
CA ARG A 133 2.01 51.99 -5.41
C ARG A 133 0.84 52.52 -6.22
#